data_AF-A0A2P2BMX1-F1
#
_entry.id   AF-A0A2P2BMX1-F1
#
_cell.length_a   1.000
_cell.length_b   1.000
_cell.length_c   1.000
_cell.angle_alpha   90.00
_cell.angle_beta   90.00
_cell.angle_gamma   90.00
#
_symmetry.space_group_name_H-M   'P 1'
#
loop_
_entity.id
_entity.type
_entity.pdbx_description
1 polymer ?
#
loop_
_entity_poly.entity_id
_entity_poly.type
_entity_poly.pdbx_seq_one_letter_code
_entity_poly.pdbx_strand_id
1 'polypeptide(L)' 'MDLGMILMGVQVVLSIILVVSIMPQDTKSAVPSQFGGEGNQSYFKPKGKEAFLARTTKVAGVLFFINAIAMLLVK' A
#
# COMPACT_ATOMS: atom_id res chain seq x y z
N MET A 1 -28.34 -3.16 11.61
CA MET A 1 -26.99 -2.57 11.70
C MET A 1 -27.01 -1.30 10.89
N ASP A 2 -26.60 -0.19 11.48
CA ASP A 2 -26.47 1.06 10.73
C ASP A 2 -25.37 0.93 9.67
N LEU A 3 -25.65 1.41 8.47
CA LEU A 3 -24.70 1.39 7.35
C LEU A 3 -23.38 2.08 7.74
N GLY A 4 -23.45 3.17 8.50
CA GLY A 4 -22.26 3.86 9.04
C GLY A 4 -21.39 2.99 9.95
N MET A 5 -21.98 2.11 10.77
CA MET A 5 -21.22 1.18 11.62
C MET A 5 -20.48 0.13 10.79
N ILE A 6 -21.08 -0.33 9.69
CA ILE A 6 -20.47 -1.28 8.76
C ILE A 6 -19.28 -0.63 8.04
N LEU A 7 -19.46 0.56 7.47
CA LEU A 7 -18.38 1.29 6.80
C LEU A 7 -17.22 1.60 7.77
N MET A 8 -17.53 1.88 9.04
CA MET A 8 -16.52 2.10 10.09
C MET A 8 -15.75 0.84 10.44
N GLY A 9 -16.44 -0.30 10.59
CA GLY A 9 -15.79 -1.59 10.77
C GLY A 9 -14.83 -1.91 9.62
N VAL A 10 -15.28 -1.72 8.38
CA VAL A 10 -14.45 -1.94 7.17
C VAL A 10 -13.24 -1.00 7.15
N GLN A 11 -13.42 0.28 7.50
CA GLN A 11 -12.35 1.27 7.52
C GLN A 11 -11.23 0.90 8.50
N VAL A 12 -11.59 0.41 9.70
CA VAL A 12 -10.64 -0.02 10.72
C VAL A 12 -9.90 -1.29 10.28
N VAL A 13 -10.59 -2.24 9.67
CA VAL A 13 -9.93 -3.46 9.16
C VAL A 13 -8.94 -3.13 8.05
N LEU A 14 -9.34 -2.27 7.10
CA LEU A 14 -8.47 -1.82 6.01
C LEU A 14 -7.24 -1.06 6.50
N SER A 15 -7.38 -0.23 7.55
CA SER A 15 -6.24 0.49 8.12
C SER A 15 -5.22 -0.45 8.77
N ILE A 16 -5.69 -1.46 9.51
CA ILE A 16 -4.80 -2.47 10.11
C ILE A 16 -4.05 -3.25 9.02
N ILE A 17 -4.76 -3.69 7.97
CA ILE A 17 -4.14 -4.40 6.84
C ILE A 17 -3.07 -3.54 6.18
N LEU A 18 -3.34 -2.25 5.99
CA LEU A 18 -2.37 -1.32 5.41
C LEU A 18 -1.12 -1.15 6.27
N VAL A 19 -1.29 -0.94 7.58
CA VAL A 19 -0.15 -0.78 8.51
C VAL A 19 0.71 -2.03 8.52
N VAL A 20 0.09 -3.22 8.65
CA VAL A 20 0.81 -4.50 8.63
C VAL A 20 1.45 -4.78 7.27
N SER A 21 0.85 -4.33 6.18
CA SER A 21 1.42 -4.53 4.84
C SER A 21 2.57 -3.58 4.54
N ILE A 22 2.51 -2.33 4.99
CA ILE A 22 3.50 -1.28 4.70
C ILE A 22 4.72 -1.41 5.61
N MET A 23 4.54 -1.79 6.89
CA MET A 23 5.64 -1.85 7.85
C MET A 23 6.80 -2.77 7.43
N PRO A 24 6.58 -3.95 6.83
CA PRO A 24 7.66 -4.81 6.31
C PRO A 24 8.23 -4.35 4.96
N GLN A 25 7.61 -3.38 4.29
CA GLN A 25 8.10 -2.80 3.04
C GLN A 25 9.14 -1.72 3.35
N ASP A 26 10.29 -2.14 3.89
CA ASP A 26 11.46 -1.25 3.98
C ASP A 26 11.82 -0.73 2.58
N THR A 27 12.23 0.53 2.51
CA THR A 27 12.62 1.27 1.29
C THR A 27 13.95 0.77 0.68
N LYS A 28 14.16 -0.55 0.59
CA LYS A 28 15.35 -1.20 -0.01
C LYS A 28 15.60 -0.82 -1.48
N SER A 29 14.73 -0.05 -2.11
CA SER A 29 14.89 0.47 -3.48
C SER A 29 15.30 1.95 -3.57
N ALA A 30 15.57 2.63 -2.45
CA ALA A 30 15.98 4.04 -2.45
C ALA A 30 17.47 4.22 -2.15
N VAL A 31 18.34 3.40 -2.74
CA VAL A 31 19.68 3.90 -3.08
C VAL A 31 19.57 4.40 -4.51
N PRO A 32 19.46 5.71 -4.72
CA PRO A 32 19.58 6.26 -6.05
C PRO A 32 20.94 5.82 -6.58
N SER A 33 20.92 5.34 -7.79
CA SER A 33 22.03 5.36 -8.74
C SER A 33 22.55 6.79 -9.01
N GLN A 34 22.58 7.68 -8.01
CA GLN A 34 23.30 8.96 -8.04
C GLN A 34 24.82 8.75 -8.07
N PHE A 35 25.28 7.51 -7.85
CA PHE A 35 26.62 7.03 -8.22
C PHE A 35 26.58 6.15 -9.48
N GLY A 36 25.71 6.46 -10.43
CA GLY A 36 25.59 5.79 -11.73
C GLY A 36 26.77 6.11 -12.64
N GLY A 37 27.94 5.55 -12.30
CA GLY A 37 29.00 5.35 -13.27
C GLY A 37 28.48 4.55 -14.46
N GLU A 38 28.92 4.95 -15.65
CA GLU A 38 28.70 4.25 -16.91
C GLU A 38 28.97 2.75 -16.74
N GLY A 39 27.94 1.93 -16.93
CA GLY A 39 28.11 0.48 -16.89
C GLY A 39 26.92 -0.25 -16.29
N ASN A 40 25.93 -0.55 -17.14
CA ASN A 40 24.99 -1.65 -16.93
C ASN A 40 24.23 -1.61 -15.59
N GLN A 41 23.46 -0.54 -15.35
CA GLN A 41 22.47 -0.45 -14.27
C GLN A 41 21.38 -1.50 -14.49
N SER A 42 21.64 -2.72 -14.02
CA SER A 42 20.67 -3.80 -14.00
C SER A 42 19.59 -3.43 -12.97
N TYR A 43 18.56 -2.73 -13.44
CA TYR A 43 17.34 -2.41 -12.70
C TYR A 43 16.60 -3.71 -12.40
N PHE A 44 17.02 -4.41 -11.35
CA PHE A 44 16.33 -5.59 -10.88
C PHE A 44 15.02 -5.14 -10.23
N LYS A 45 13.93 -5.19 -11.00
CA LYS A 45 12.57 -5.07 -10.48
C LYS A 45 12.43 -6.01 -9.27
N PRO A 46 11.88 -5.56 -8.14
CA PRO A 46 11.68 -6.44 -6.99
C PRO A 46 10.92 -7.68 -7.44
N LYS A 47 11.48 -8.87 -7.17
CA LYS A 47 10.85 -10.17 -7.52
C LYS A 47 10.46 -10.89 -6.23
N GLY A 48 9.30 -11.54 -6.24
CA GLY A 48 8.81 -12.37 -5.13
C GLY A 48 7.97 -11.60 -4.10
N LYS A 49 8.25 -11.82 -2.82
CA LYS A 49 7.48 -11.34 -1.66
C LYS A 49 7.30 -9.82 -1.63
N GLU A 50 8.33 -9.04 -1.92
CA GLU A 50 8.26 -7.57 -1.90
C GLU A 50 7.31 -7.02 -2.99
N ALA A 51 7.32 -7.60 -4.19
CA ALA A 51 6.41 -7.19 -5.26
C ALA A 51 4.96 -7.58 -4.97
N PHE A 52 4.74 -8.68 -4.24
CA PHE A 52 3.41 -9.07 -3.77
C PHE A 52 2.90 -8.09 -2.71
N LEU A 53 3.68 -7.81 -1.66
CA LEU A 53 3.32 -6.83 -0.62
C LEU A 53 3.04 -5.44 -1.23
N ALA A 54 3.87 -4.97 -2.15
CA ALA A 54 3.66 -3.68 -2.83
C ALA A 54 2.38 -3.64 -3.68
N ARG A 55 2.00 -4.75 -4.33
CA ARG A 55 0.71 -4.84 -5.06
C ARG A 55 -0.47 -4.87 -4.09
N THR A 56 -0.36 -5.65 -3.01
CA THR A 56 -1.40 -5.77 -1.98
C THR A 56 -1.66 -4.42 -1.30
N THR A 57 -0.63 -3.67 -0.93
CA THR A 57 -0.77 -2.32 -0.38
C THR A 57 -1.42 -1.36 -1.36
N LYS A 58 -1.08 -1.41 -2.65
CA LYS A 58 -1.75 -0.57 -3.65
C LYS A 58 -3.24 -0.85 -3.72
N VAL A 59 -3.63 -2.12 -3.79
CA VAL A 59 -5.06 -2.51 -3.84
C VAL A 59 -5.77 -2.14 -2.54
N ALA A 60 -5.18 -2.47 -1.38
CA ALA A 60 -5.74 -2.13 -0.08
C ALA A 60 -5.87 -0.61 0.13
N GLY A 61 -4.91 0.18 -0.37
CA GLY A 61 -4.93 1.64 -0.31
C GLY A 61 -6.05 2.23 -1.14
N VAL A 62 -6.25 1.73 -2.35
CA VAL A 62 -7.38 2.15 -3.21
C VAL A 62 -8.72 1.83 -2.54
N LEU A 63 -8.88 0.62 -2.00
CA LEU A 63 -10.10 0.23 -1.28
C LEU A 63 -10.34 1.09 -0.03
N PHE A 64 -9.29 1.41 0.72
CA PHE A 64 -9.36 2.31 1.87
C PHE A 64 -9.84 3.71 1.48
N PHE A 65 -9.32 4.27 0.39
CA PHE A 65 -9.75 5.58 -0.10
C PHE A 65 -11.20 5.57 -0.59
N ILE A 66 -11.61 4.54 -1.33
CA ILE A 66 -13.00 4.40 -1.78
C ILE A 66 -13.94 4.30 -0.58
N ASN A 67 -13.59 3.50 0.43
CA ASN A 67 -14.39 3.38 1.65
C ASN A 67 -14.43 4.70 2.44
N ALA A 68 -13.33 5.45 2.51
CA ALA A 68 -13.29 6.77 3.13
C ALA A 68 -14.22 7.78 2.44
N ILE A 69 -14.23 7.79 1.09
CA ILE A 69 -15.14 8.64 0.31
C ILE A 69 -16.60 8.22 0.54
N ALA A 70 -16.90 6.91 0.49
CA ALA A 70 -18.24 6.41 0.78
C ALA A 70 -18.71 6.83 2.18
N MET A 71 -17.81 6.79 3.15
CA MET A 71 -18.10 7.23 4.52
C MET A 71 -18.38 8.73 4.61
N LEU A 72 -17.66 9.55 3.84
CA LEU A 72 -17.90 10.99 3.76
C LEU A 72 -19.28 11.31 3.16
N LEU A 73 -19.76 10.51 2.20
CA LEU A 73 -21.05 10.72 1.53
C LEU A 73 -22.25 10.18 2.32
N VAL A 74 -22.05 9.15 3.13
CA VAL A 74 -23.09 8.53 3.98
C VAL A 74 -23.21 9.24 5.35
N LYS A 75 -22.24 10.10 5.68
CA LYS A 75 -22.22 10.90 6.90
C LYS A 75 -23.27 11.99 6.91
#